data_AF-A0A3D8YCQ7-F1
#
_entry.id   AF-A0A3D8YCQ7-F1
#
_cell.length_a   1.000
_cell.length_b   1.000
_cell.length_c   1.000
_cell.angle_alpha   90.00
_cell.angle_beta   90.00
_cell.angle_gamma   90.00
#
_symmetry.space_group_name_H-M   'P 1'
#
loop_
_entity.id
_entity.type
_entity.pdbx_description
1 polymer ?
#
loop_
_entity_poly.entity_id
_entity_poly.type
_entity_poly.pdbx_seq_one_letter_code
_entity_poly.pdbx_strand_id
1 'polypeptide(L)'
;MSESNVSRSFWNEKWEKIKFDEIENAPHYEVSNYGRLKSFQNNPKDGAVIKGSVIQGYRSLNIRVSGGKTINRYVHKLVAEYFVDKTSAEHTFVIHVDFEKQNNYYENLKWVTKAEMIDHNRENPAFINRVIPKRTKNYKLTESKVRIIKKLLKNDNNRLKMIAKQFGITHTQLNRIRSGENWKHVTIED
;
A
#
# COMPACT_ATOMS: atom_id res chain seq x y z
N MET A 1 -22.96 9.20 21.00
CA MET A 1 -23.72 7.94 21.08
C MET A 1 -22.72 6.80 20.97
N SER A 2 -22.41 6.16 22.09
CA SER A 2 -21.50 5.01 22.13
C SER A 2 -22.27 3.77 21.72
N GLU A 3 -22.11 3.33 20.47
CA GLU A 3 -22.63 2.04 20.05
C GLU A 3 -21.94 0.97 20.88
N SER A 4 -22.78 0.31 21.68
CA SER A 4 -22.46 -0.87 22.45
C SER A 4 -21.80 -1.89 21.54
N ASN A 5 -20.55 -2.23 21.86
CA ASN A 5 -19.70 -3.19 21.17
C ASN A 5 -20.21 -4.61 21.48
N VAL A 6 -21.46 -4.89 21.13
CA VAL A 6 -22.06 -6.21 21.20
C VAL A 6 -21.38 -7.01 20.11
N SER A 7 -20.46 -7.89 20.51
CA SER A 7 -19.86 -8.90 19.66
C SER A 7 -20.95 -9.84 19.13
N ARG A 8 -21.68 -9.40 18.10
CA ARG A 8 -22.53 -10.28 17.32
C ARG A 8 -21.60 -11.25 16.62
N SER A 9 -21.69 -12.52 17.00
CA SER A 9 -21.10 -13.62 16.23
C SER A 9 -21.81 -13.66 14.88
N PHE A 10 -21.09 -13.87 13.78
CA PHE A 10 -21.75 -14.18 12.51
C PHE A 10 -22.19 -15.65 12.52
N TRP A 11 -23.30 -15.95 11.84
CA TRP A 11 -23.94 -17.27 11.90
C TRP A 11 -23.08 -18.40 11.31
N ASN A 12 -22.22 -18.09 10.35
CA ASN A 12 -21.25 -18.98 9.69
C ASN A 12 -19.81 -18.61 10.00
N GLU A 13 -19.56 -17.94 11.13
CA GLU A 13 -18.21 -17.61 11.53
C GLU A 13 -17.45 -18.84 12.01
N LYS A 14 -16.30 -19.06 11.38
CA LYS A 14 -15.37 -20.12 11.73
C LYS A 14 -14.10 -19.50 12.25
N TRP A 15 -13.53 -20.09 13.30
CA TRP A 15 -12.30 -19.63 13.95
C TRP A 15 -11.22 -20.68 13.77
N GLU A 16 -10.03 -20.26 13.39
CA GLU A 16 -8.86 -21.11 13.22
C GLU A 16 -7.69 -20.60 14.07
N LYS A 17 -6.96 -21.54 14.68
CA LYS A 17 -5.80 -21.22 15.52
C LYS A 17 -4.61 -20.82 14.65
N ILE A 18 -4.06 -19.65 14.92
CA ILE A 18 -2.88 -19.14 14.21
C ILE A 18 -1.65 -19.91 14.69
N LYS A 19 -0.89 -20.46 13.73
CA LYS A 19 0.37 -21.17 13.97
C LYS A 19 1.55 -20.19 13.85
N PHE A 20 2.51 -20.31 14.75
CA PHE A 20 3.71 -19.47 14.80
C PHE A 20 4.96 -20.35 14.87
N ASP A 21 5.39 -20.88 13.73
CA ASP A 21 6.53 -21.81 13.67
C ASP A 21 7.87 -21.14 14.06
N GLU A 22 7.94 -19.81 13.98
CA GLU A 22 9.12 -19.01 14.31
C GLU A 22 9.24 -18.67 15.81
N ILE A 23 8.25 -19.05 16.63
CA ILE A 23 8.13 -18.59 18.03
C ILE A 23 7.95 -19.79 18.96
N GLU A 24 8.95 -20.05 19.80
CA GLU A 24 8.81 -21.00 20.89
C GLU A 24 7.81 -20.48 21.93
N ASN A 25 6.86 -21.32 22.35
CA ASN A 25 5.77 -20.96 23.28
C ASN A 25 4.93 -19.75 22.83
N ALA A 26 4.58 -19.71 21.54
CA ALA A 26 3.79 -18.62 20.99
C ALA A 26 2.44 -18.41 21.71
N PRO A 27 2.01 -17.15 21.94
CA PRO A 27 0.70 -16.90 22.51
C PRO A 27 -0.42 -17.41 21.60
N HIS A 28 -1.50 -17.92 22.19
CA HIS A 28 -2.64 -18.41 21.43
C HIS A 28 -3.48 -17.25 20.91
N TYR A 29 -3.53 -17.17 19.58
CA TYR A 29 -4.44 -16.31 18.84
C TYR A 29 -5.25 -17.14 17.84
N GLU A 30 -6.46 -16.67 17.55
CA GLU A 30 -7.31 -17.20 16.49
C GLU A 30 -7.67 -16.10 15.50
N VAL A 31 -7.89 -16.50 14.25
CA VAL A 31 -8.45 -15.67 13.18
C VAL A 31 -9.75 -16.28 12.69
N SER A 32 -10.75 -15.44 12.41
CA SER A 32 -12.00 -15.88 11.80
C SER A 32 -12.01 -15.72 10.29
N ASN A 33 -12.88 -16.44 9.61
CA ASN A 33 -13.18 -16.22 8.18
C ASN A 33 -13.75 -14.81 7.88
N TYR A 34 -14.16 -14.06 8.91
CA TYR A 34 -14.54 -12.64 8.83
C TYR A 34 -13.38 -11.66 9.07
N GLY A 35 -12.15 -12.17 9.25
CA GLY A 35 -10.98 -11.36 9.52
C GLY A 35 -10.97 -10.69 10.89
N ARG A 36 -11.71 -11.25 11.85
CA ARG A 36 -11.63 -10.88 13.28
C ARG A 36 -10.51 -11.68 13.94
N LEU A 37 -9.85 -11.07 14.92
CA LEU A 37 -8.80 -11.70 15.71
C LEU A 37 -9.30 -11.95 17.13
N LYS A 38 -8.90 -13.06 17.74
CA LYS A 38 -9.19 -13.39 19.14
C LYS A 38 -7.89 -13.72 19.85
N SER A 39 -7.70 -13.16 21.04
CA SER A 39 -6.52 -13.35 21.90
C SER A 39 -6.90 -14.12 23.16
N PHE A 40 -6.11 -15.12 23.52
CA PHE A 40 -6.34 -15.95 24.71
C PHE A 40 -5.38 -15.65 25.87
N GLN A 41 -4.56 -14.59 25.75
CA GLN A 41 -3.57 -14.24 26.77
C GLN A 41 -4.19 -13.80 28.10
N ASN A 42 -5.22 -12.94 28.04
CA ASN A 42 -5.87 -12.39 29.23
C ASN A 42 -7.14 -13.16 29.62
N ASN A 43 -7.74 -13.90 28.68
CA ASN A 43 -8.88 -14.77 28.92
C ASN A 43 -8.63 -16.13 28.25
N PRO A 44 -7.95 -17.07 28.94
CA PRO A 44 -7.58 -18.35 28.34
C PRO A 44 -8.75 -19.29 28.03
N LYS A 45 -9.92 -19.09 28.66
CA LYS A 45 -11.10 -19.95 28.45
C LYS A 45 -11.91 -19.54 27.22
N ASP A 46 -12.30 -18.27 27.16
CA ASP A 46 -13.23 -17.80 26.11
C ASP A 46 -12.54 -16.94 25.03
N GLY A 47 -11.30 -16.51 25.30
CA GLY A 47 -10.62 -15.52 24.48
C GLY A 47 -11.28 -14.14 24.54
N ALA A 48 -10.63 -13.15 23.93
CA ALA A 48 -11.16 -11.81 23.75
C ALA A 48 -10.96 -11.37 22.30
N VAL A 49 -12.02 -10.89 21.65
CA VAL A 49 -11.92 -10.35 20.29
C VAL A 49 -11.13 -9.04 20.33
N ILE A 50 -10.08 -8.97 19.53
CA ILE A 50 -9.18 -7.81 19.43
C ILE A 50 -9.22 -7.22 18.03
N LYS A 51 -8.97 -5.91 17.92
CA LYS A 51 -8.96 -5.20 16.63
C LYS A 51 -7.60 -5.27 15.90
N GLY A 52 -6.53 -5.69 16.59
CA GLY A 52 -5.17 -5.58 16.08
C GLY A 52 -4.74 -4.13 15.83
N SER A 53 -3.65 -3.95 15.07
CA SER A 53 -3.16 -2.64 14.63
C SER A 53 -3.38 -2.42 13.13
N VAL A 54 -3.06 -1.23 12.64
CA VAL A 54 -3.13 -0.92 11.20
C VAL A 54 -1.78 -0.45 10.70
N ILE A 55 -1.25 -1.11 9.66
CA ILE A 55 0.03 -0.81 9.02
C ILE A 55 -0.23 -0.59 7.53
N GLN A 56 0.07 0.62 7.01
CA GLN A 56 -0.14 1.00 5.60
C GLN A 56 -1.58 0.75 5.10
N GLY A 57 -2.55 0.90 5.99
CA GLY A 57 -3.97 0.65 5.72
C GLY A 57 -4.41 -0.80 5.85
N TYR A 58 -3.53 -1.75 6.17
CA TYR A 58 -3.88 -3.16 6.42
C TYR A 58 -3.99 -3.46 7.90
N ARG A 59 -4.96 -4.27 8.30
CA ARG A 59 -5.03 -4.84 9.66
C ARG A 59 -3.87 -5.81 9.90
N SER A 60 -3.24 -5.73 11.07
CA SER A 60 -2.17 -6.64 11.49
C SER A 60 -2.33 -7.09 12.95
N LEU A 61 -1.92 -8.33 13.19
CA LEU A 61 -1.63 -8.86 14.52
C LEU A 61 -0.15 -8.61 14.83
N ASN A 62 0.12 -7.93 15.94
CA ASN A 62 1.48 -7.66 16.40
C ASN A 62 1.76 -8.53 17.62
N ILE A 63 2.86 -9.27 17.59
CA ILE A 63 3.22 -10.24 18.61
C ILE A 63 4.59 -9.85 19.14
N ARG A 64 4.67 -9.63 20.44
CA ARG A 64 5.94 -9.39 21.14
C ARG A 64 6.50 -10.74 21.54
N VAL A 65 7.69 -11.06 21.04
CA VAL A 65 8.40 -12.28 21.42
C VAL A 65 9.45 -11.98 22.48
N SER A 66 9.83 -13.01 23.22
CA SER A 66 10.96 -12.98 24.16
C SER A 66 12.22 -12.47 23.44
N GLY A 67 12.93 -11.52 24.05
CA GLY A 67 14.07 -10.83 23.42
C GLY A 67 13.74 -9.52 22.70
N GLY A 68 12.50 -9.03 22.80
CA GLY A 68 12.14 -7.66 22.39
C GLY A 68 11.82 -7.49 20.89
N LYS A 69 11.97 -8.54 20.09
CA LYS A 69 11.55 -8.54 18.69
C LYS A 69 10.01 -8.52 18.61
N THR A 70 9.47 -7.76 17.65
CA THR A 70 8.04 -7.75 17.36
C THR A 70 7.81 -8.35 15.98
N ILE A 71 6.93 -9.34 15.91
CA ILE A 71 6.52 -9.99 14.66
C ILE A 71 5.14 -9.47 14.28
N ASN A 72 4.99 -9.07 13.02
CA ASN A 72 3.73 -8.58 12.48
C ASN A 72 3.18 -9.58 11.46
N ARG A 73 1.94 -10.02 11.64
CA ARG A 73 1.21 -10.84 10.67
C ARG A 73 0.01 -10.05 10.16
N TYR A 74 -0.13 -9.93 8.84
CA TYR A 74 -1.27 -9.24 8.26
C TYR A 74 -2.52 -10.11 8.32
N VAL A 75 -3.65 -9.51 8.72
CA VAL A 75 -4.91 -10.25 8.91
C VAL A 75 -5.40 -10.86 7.60
N HIS A 76 -5.39 -10.12 6.49
CA HIS A 76 -5.80 -10.67 5.19
C HIS A 76 -4.98 -11.92 4.78
N LYS A 77 -3.67 -11.94 5.09
CA LYS A 77 -2.84 -13.12 4.79
C LYS A 77 -3.22 -14.30 5.67
N LEU A 78 -3.41 -14.06 6.97
CA LEU A 78 -3.87 -15.09 7.89
C LEU A 78 -5.22 -15.67 7.45
N VAL A 79 -6.20 -14.81 7.13
CA VAL A 79 -7.51 -15.28 6.64
C VAL A 79 -7.34 -16.10 5.36
N ALA A 80 -6.54 -15.63 4.40
CA ALA A 80 -6.31 -16.34 3.16
C ALA A 80 -5.57 -17.68 3.35
N GLU A 81 -4.66 -17.77 4.31
CA GLU A 81 -3.93 -19.00 4.66
C GLU A 81 -4.87 -20.09 5.22
N TYR A 82 -5.92 -19.71 5.97
CA TYR A 82 -6.81 -20.66 6.63
C TYR A 82 -8.15 -20.91 5.90
N PHE A 83 -8.63 -19.94 5.11
CA PHE A 83 -9.99 -19.97 4.58
C PHE A 83 -10.09 -19.76 3.06
N VAL A 84 -8.97 -19.56 2.37
CA VAL A 84 -8.98 -19.33 0.91
C VAL A 84 -8.08 -20.34 0.23
N ASP A 85 -8.67 -21.13 -0.65
CA ASP A 85 -7.93 -22.12 -1.41
C ASP A 85 -6.92 -21.47 -2.35
N LYS A 86 -5.73 -22.07 -2.40
CA LYS A 86 -4.64 -21.62 -3.25
C LYS A 86 -4.65 -22.41 -4.55
N THR A 87 -4.90 -21.73 -5.68
CA THR A 87 -5.05 -22.35 -7.00
C THR A 87 -3.77 -23.04 -7.50
N SER A 88 -2.60 -22.43 -7.28
CA SER A 88 -1.32 -23.03 -7.67
C SER A 88 -0.17 -22.52 -6.79
N ALA A 89 0.98 -23.18 -6.84
CA ALA A 89 2.19 -22.77 -6.12
C ALA A 89 2.62 -21.33 -6.44
N GLU A 90 2.39 -20.86 -7.67
CA GLU A 90 2.76 -19.51 -8.15
C GLU A 90 1.93 -18.39 -7.51
N HIS A 91 0.74 -18.72 -7.00
CA HIS A 91 -0.18 -17.77 -6.37
C HIS A 91 0.30 -17.44 -4.94
N THR A 92 1.25 -16.52 -4.86
CA THR A 92 2.01 -16.20 -3.64
C THR A 92 1.57 -14.90 -2.97
N PHE A 93 0.73 -14.10 -3.64
CA PHE A 93 0.23 -12.83 -3.14
C PHE A 93 -1.26 -12.94 -2.82
N VAL A 94 -1.72 -12.18 -1.82
CA VAL A 94 -3.14 -12.07 -1.46
C VAL A 94 -3.61 -10.67 -1.80
N ILE A 95 -4.73 -10.56 -2.51
CA ILE A 95 -5.37 -9.28 -2.83
C ILE A 95 -6.77 -9.21 -2.20
N HIS A 96 -7.23 -7.98 -1.99
CA HIS A 96 -8.63 -7.63 -1.71
C HIS A 96 -9.34 -7.35 -3.03
N VAL A 97 -10.34 -8.15 -3.38
CA VAL A 97 -11.07 -8.06 -4.65
C VAL A 97 -11.77 -6.69 -4.79
N ASP A 98 -12.30 -6.15 -3.70
CA ASP A 98 -12.96 -4.84 -3.66
C ASP A 98 -12.03 -3.62 -3.46
N PHE A 99 -10.72 -3.84 -3.38
CA PHE A 99 -9.69 -2.83 -3.05
C PHE A 99 -9.73 -2.25 -1.62
N GLU A 100 -10.67 -2.68 -0.76
CA GLU A 100 -10.79 -2.22 0.62
C GLU A 100 -9.95 -3.10 1.56
N LYS A 101 -8.79 -2.55 1.96
CA LYS A 101 -7.79 -3.23 2.81
C LYS A 101 -8.30 -3.62 4.19
N GLN A 102 -9.41 -3.03 4.65
CA GLN A 102 -10.06 -3.37 5.90
C GLN A 102 -11.10 -4.49 5.76
N ASN A 103 -11.58 -4.79 4.55
CA ASN A 103 -12.53 -5.86 4.30
C ASN A 103 -11.83 -7.23 4.21
N ASN A 104 -11.56 -7.82 5.36
CA ASN A 104 -10.83 -9.09 5.46
C ASN A 104 -11.75 -10.33 5.46
N TYR A 105 -12.95 -10.24 4.90
CA TYR A 105 -13.81 -11.40 4.71
C TYR A 105 -13.19 -12.36 3.68
N TYR A 106 -13.18 -13.66 3.96
CA TYR A 106 -12.45 -14.64 3.15
C TYR A 106 -12.84 -14.61 1.67
N GLU A 107 -14.11 -14.41 1.33
CA GLU A 107 -14.56 -14.33 -0.08
C GLU A 107 -14.09 -13.07 -0.80
N ASN A 108 -13.75 -12.01 -0.05
CA ASN A 108 -13.14 -10.80 -0.62
C ASN A 108 -11.62 -10.97 -0.83
N LEU A 109 -11.04 -12.10 -0.45
CA LEU A 109 -9.61 -12.35 -0.55
C LEU A 109 -9.33 -13.38 -1.63
N LYS A 110 -8.28 -13.15 -2.40
CA LYS A 110 -7.87 -14.07 -3.47
C LYS A 110 -6.36 -14.23 -3.49
N TRP A 111 -5.89 -15.47 -3.56
CA TRP A 111 -4.50 -15.77 -3.91
C TRP A 111 -4.28 -15.49 -5.39
N VAL A 112 -3.21 -14.76 -5.72
CA VAL A 112 -2.86 -14.34 -7.08
C VAL A 112 -1.36 -14.40 -7.31
N THR A 113 -0.97 -14.47 -8.57
CA THR A 113 0.40 -14.27 -9.02
C THR A 113 0.80 -12.80 -8.93
N LYS A 114 2.10 -12.52 -9.05
CA LYS A 114 2.62 -11.15 -9.05
C LYS A 114 2.07 -10.31 -10.20
N ALA A 115 1.89 -10.92 -11.39
CA ALA A 115 1.38 -10.24 -12.57
C ALA A 115 -0.08 -9.79 -12.36
N GLU A 116 -0.94 -10.71 -11.93
CA GLU A 116 -2.34 -10.43 -11.62
C GLU A 116 -2.49 -9.38 -10.50
N MET A 117 -1.65 -9.42 -9.46
CA MET A 117 -1.64 -8.39 -8.42
C MET A 117 -1.34 -6.99 -8.99
N ILE A 118 -0.40 -6.89 -9.95
CA ILE A 118 -0.07 -5.62 -10.60
C ILE A 118 -1.25 -5.14 -11.43
N ASP A 119 -1.87 -6.03 -12.21
CA ASP A 119 -3.01 -5.68 -13.06
C ASP A 119 -4.22 -5.27 -12.24
N HIS A 120 -4.57 -6.01 -11.19
CA HIS A 120 -5.61 -5.63 -10.23
C HIS A 120 -5.36 -4.22 -9.66
N ASN A 121 -4.12 -3.94 -9.21
CA ASN A 121 -3.80 -2.62 -8.66
C ASN A 121 -3.90 -1.48 -9.68
N ARG A 122 -3.75 -1.73 -10.99
CA ARG A 122 -3.97 -0.71 -12.03
C ARG A 122 -5.43 -0.34 -12.16
N GLU A 123 -6.34 -1.28 -11.88
CA GLU A 123 -7.78 -1.09 -11.91
C GLU A 123 -8.33 -0.40 -10.65
N ASN A 124 -7.48 -0.22 -9.62
CA ASN A 124 -7.89 0.39 -8.36
C ASN A 124 -8.45 1.81 -8.58
N PRO A 125 -9.73 2.07 -8.23
CA PRO A 125 -10.34 3.38 -8.42
C PRO A 125 -9.62 4.51 -7.68
N ALA A 126 -9.02 4.25 -6.52
CA ALA A 126 -8.24 5.26 -5.80
C ALA A 126 -6.92 5.61 -6.51
N PHE A 127 -6.40 4.70 -7.34
CA PHE A 127 -5.24 4.96 -8.20
C PHE A 127 -5.66 5.72 -9.46
N ILE A 128 -6.73 5.28 -10.14
CA ILE A 128 -7.24 5.90 -11.38
C ILE A 128 -7.71 7.34 -11.11
N ASN A 129 -8.49 7.53 -10.05
CA ASN A 129 -9.05 8.83 -9.67
C ASN A 129 -8.09 9.67 -8.82
N ARG A 130 -6.81 9.27 -8.74
CA ARG A 130 -5.83 9.99 -7.95
C ARG A 130 -5.69 11.41 -8.51
N VAL A 131 -6.10 12.39 -7.71
CA VAL A 131 -5.91 13.80 -8.04
C VAL A 131 -4.40 14.07 -8.10
N ILE A 132 -3.89 14.26 -9.31
CA ILE A 132 -2.51 14.68 -9.52
C ILE A 132 -2.42 16.14 -9.06
N PRO A 133 -1.60 16.47 -8.04
CA PRO A 133 -1.45 17.83 -7.59
C PRO A 133 -1.02 18.71 -8.77
N LYS A 134 -1.86 19.67 -9.15
CA LYS A 134 -1.47 20.66 -10.16
C LYS A 134 -0.30 21.45 -9.60
N ARG A 135 0.77 21.60 -10.39
CA ARG A 135 1.94 22.38 -10.00
C ARG A 135 1.50 23.84 -9.85
N THR A 136 1.43 24.33 -8.61
CA THR A 136 1.06 25.71 -8.29
C THR A 136 2.24 26.68 -8.47
N LYS A 137 2.01 27.99 -8.27
CA LYS A 137 2.99 29.06 -8.42
C LYS A 137 4.28 28.87 -7.58
N ASN A 138 4.20 28.12 -6.48
CA ASN A 138 5.33 27.86 -5.57
C ASN A 138 6.28 26.76 -6.07
N TYR A 139 5.95 26.05 -7.16
CA TYR A 139 6.87 25.09 -7.75
C TYR A 139 8.05 25.80 -8.42
N LYS A 140 9.26 25.25 -8.24
CA LYS A 140 10.50 25.78 -8.85
C LYS A 140 10.37 25.97 -10.36
N LEU A 141 9.69 25.05 -11.03
CA LEU A 141 9.40 25.10 -12.47
C LEU A 141 7.88 25.15 -12.72
N THR A 142 7.47 26.16 -13.47
CA THR A 142 6.13 26.31 -14.08
C THR A 142 6.25 26.15 -15.59
N GLU A 143 5.13 25.97 -16.29
CA GLU A 143 5.15 25.89 -17.76
C GLU A 143 5.85 27.10 -18.40
N SER A 144 5.58 28.31 -17.92
CA SER A 144 6.22 29.53 -18.42
C SER A 144 7.73 29.49 -18.24
N LYS A 145 8.24 29.05 -17.07
CA LYS A 145 9.68 28.87 -16.84
C LYS A 145 10.27 27.80 -17.76
N VAL A 146 9.55 26.71 -18.00
CA VAL A 146 10.00 25.63 -18.89
C VAL A 146 10.03 26.09 -20.34
N ARG A 147 9.07 26.90 -20.81
CA ARG A 147 9.14 27.52 -22.15
C ARG A 147 10.38 28.39 -22.29
N ILE A 148 10.72 29.19 -21.28
CA ILE A 148 11.95 30.00 -21.28
C ILE A 148 13.19 29.10 -21.32
N ILE A 149 13.25 28.05 -20.50
CA ILE A 149 14.35 27.08 -20.52
C ILE A 149 14.50 26.45 -21.91
N LYS A 150 13.41 26.00 -22.54
CA LYS A 150 13.44 25.41 -23.89
C LYS A 150 13.92 26.41 -24.94
N LYS A 151 13.52 27.68 -24.86
CA LYS A 151 14.04 28.75 -25.74
C LYS A 151 15.54 28.99 -25.52
N LEU A 152 16.01 29.04 -24.27
CA LEU A 152 17.44 29.19 -23.95
C LEU A 152 18.27 28.00 -24.44
N LEU A 153 17.70 26.79 -24.42
CA LEU A 153 18.35 25.57 -24.92
C LEU A 153 18.47 25.52 -26.46
N LYS A 154 17.70 26.30 -27.22
CA LYS A 154 17.86 26.43 -28.68
C LYS A 154 19.10 27.24 -29.09
N ASN A 155 19.67 28.02 -28.16
CA ASN A 155 20.84 28.84 -28.45
C ASN A 155 22.11 28.12 -27.92
N ASP A 156 22.97 27.70 -28.85
CA ASP A 156 24.19 26.92 -28.55
C ASP A 156 25.23 27.69 -27.73
N ASN A 157 25.15 29.02 -27.65
CA ASN A 157 26.05 29.82 -26.82
C ASN A 157 25.73 29.72 -25.31
N ASN A 158 24.56 29.18 -24.94
CA ASN A 158 24.18 29.08 -23.54
C ASN A 158 24.76 27.82 -22.88
N ARG A 159 25.68 28.02 -21.95
CA ARG A 159 26.20 26.93 -21.12
C ARG A 159 25.08 26.32 -20.27
N LEU A 160 24.81 25.03 -20.43
CA LEU A 160 23.77 24.28 -19.71
C LEU A 160 23.85 24.46 -18.18
N LYS A 161 25.08 24.46 -17.63
CA LYS A 161 25.32 24.70 -16.20
C LYS A 161 24.79 26.07 -15.73
N MET A 162 24.86 27.08 -16.60
CA MET A 162 24.39 28.44 -16.27
C MET A 162 22.87 28.52 -16.29
N ILE A 163 22.22 27.89 -17.28
CA ILE A 163 20.76 27.77 -17.33
C ILE A 163 20.26 27.07 -16.06
N ALA A 164 20.86 25.94 -15.69
CA ALA A 164 20.47 25.20 -14.48
C ALA A 164 20.58 26.06 -13.21
N LYS A 165 21.68 26.81 -13.06
CA LYS A 165 21.90 27.74 -11.93
C LYS A 165 20.86 28.86 -11.89
N GLN A 166 20.55 29.47 -13.03
CA GLN A 166 19.57 30.56 -13.13
C GLN A 166 18.16 30.14 -12.67
N PHE A 167 17.76 28.91 -12.98
CA PHE A 167 16.45 28.39 -12.60
C PHE A 167 16.44 27.62 -11.27
N GLY A 168 17.59 27.53 -10.57
CA GLY A 168 17.71 26.81 -9.30
C GLY A 168 17.41 25.31 -9.42
N ILE A 169 17.72 24.72 -10.58
CA ILE A 169 17.51 23.30 -10.88
C ILE A 169 18.84 22.57 -11.06
N THR A 170 18.82 21.24 -10.94
CA THR A 170 20.01 20.42 -11.19
C THR A 170 20.28 20.29 -12.69
N HIS A 171 21.53 20.02 -13.04
CA HIS A 171 21.89 19.76 -14.44
C HIS A 171 21.14 18.54 -15.01
N THR A 172 20.92 17.51 -14.19
CA THR A 172 20.09 16.35 -14.55
C THR A 172 18.67 16.76 -14.88
N GLN A 173 18.05 17.62 -14.07
CA GLN A 173 16.69 18.10 -14.32
C GLN A 173 16.60 18.91 -15.62
N LEU A 174 17.62 19.73 -15.92
CA LEU A 174 17.73 20.44 -17.19
C LEU A 174 17.85 19.46 -18.37
N ASN A 175 18.69 18.42 -18.26
CA ASN A 175 18.85 17.42 -19.32
C ASN A 175 17.57 16.63 -19.58
N ARG A 176 16.77 16.32 -18.55
CA ARG A 176 15.46 15.67 -18.71
C ARG A 176 14.42 16.56 -19.40
N ILE A 177 14.50 17.88 -19.19
CA ILE A 177 13.67 18.86 -19.93
C ILE A 177 14.10 18.92 -21.40
N ARG A 178 15.41 18.91 -21.64
CA ARG A 178 16.01 18.95 -22.98
C ARG A 178 15.69 17.68 -23.79
N SER A 179 15.79 16.50 -23.18
CA SER A 179 15.48 15.22 -23.83
C SER A 179 13.99 14.97 -24.04
N GLY A 180 13.12 15.78 -23.42
CA GLY A 180 11.67 15.58 -23.47
C GLY A 180 11.14 14.46 -22.56
N GLU A 181 11.99 13.85 -21.73
CA GLU A 181 11.57 12.90 -20.68
C GLU A 181 10.61 13.59 -19.69
N ASN A 182 10.94 14.83 -19.30
CA ASN A 182 10.10 15.69 -18.49
C ASN A 182 9.57 16.86 -19.32
N TRP A 183 8.32 17.27 -19.05
CA TRP A 183 7.65 18.41 -19.72
C TRP A 183 7.53 18.26 -21.25
N LYS A 184 7.26 17.04 -21.73
CA LYS A 184 6.99 16.77 -23.15
C LYS A 184 5.85 17.63 -23.73
N HIS A 185 4.80 17.85 -22.94
CA HIS A 185 3.60 18.62 -23.32
C HIS A 185 3.85 20.14 -23.48
N VAL A 186 4.92 20.69 -22.92
CA VAL A 186 5.22 22.13 -23.03
C VAL A 186 5.96 22.38 -24.34
N THR A 187 5.25 22.83 -25.36
CA THR A 187 5.86 23.24 -26.63
C THR A 187 6.27 24.71 -26.61
N ILE A 188 7.21 25.06 -27.49
CA ILE A 188 7.57 26.45 -27.79
C ILE A 188 7.19 26.69 -29.24
N GLU A 189 6.52 27.81 -29.52
CA GLU A 189 6.37 28.31 -30.88
C GLU A 189 7.75 28.76 -31.39
N ASP A 190 8.02 28.46 -32.65
CA ASP A 190 9.29 28.79 -33.31
C ASP A 190 9.49 30.30 -33.46
#